data_AF-A0A1B6M3P9-F1
#
_entry.id   AF-A0A1B6M3P9-F1
#
_cell.length_a   1.000
_cell.length_b   1.000
_cell.length_c   1.000
_cell.angle_alpha   90.00
_cell.angle_beta   90.00
_cell.angle_gamma   90.00
#
_symmetry.space_group_name_H-M   'P 1'
#
loop_
_entity.id
_entity.type
_entity.pdbx_description
1 polymer ?
#
loop_
_entity_poly.entity_id
_entity_poly.type
_entity_poly.pdbx_seq_one_letter_code
_entity_poly.pdbx_strand_id
1 'polypeptide(L)'
;AIEIKGEDGNDSKISINPRGAKISANTQGFFIAQSADEVKRAWFYCKACHEDIKDETLIKKCKCKNLVANRNLRNTPTAMVNSTKQVNKVKPNVNRTPNDIISPNQGYNNRPTQRGTPGNNVNNNGGLTVGIADDQAKDFDFEKTEMKYDSTGMFHWSPARNLEDCILDRNQAAMTVLNGHVVVCLFADPDSPLIGLRNLVMPLRASNFHYHELKHVVIVGAVDYIRREWKMLQNLPKISVLNGSPLSRADLRAVNVNLCDMCVILSAKVPSNDDPTLADKEAILASLNIKAMTFDDTIGVLSQDDSGVVSARTEHENLQTIGGGPIVLQRRGSVYGANVPMI
;
A
#
# COMPACT_ATOMS: atom_id res chain seq x y z
N ALA A 1 10.78 9.93 -14.31
CA ALA A 1 10.80 8.47 -14.57
C ALA A 1 11.47 8.22 -15.92
N ILE A 2 11.91 7.00 -16.22
CA ILE A 2 12.48 6.65 -17.53
C ILE A 2 11.87 5.35 -18.06
N GLU A 3 11.78 5.26 -19.37
CA GLU A 3 11.46 4.02 -20.07
C GLU A 3 12.70 3.12 -20.13
N ILE A 4 12.56 1.87 -19.73
CA ILE A 4 13.58 0.83 -19.86
C ILE A 4 13.05 -0.21 -20.83
N LYS A 5 13.72 -0.35 -21.98
CA LYS A 5 13.42 -1.38 -22.98
C LYS A 5 14.02 -2.71 -22.54
N GLY A 6 13.24 -3.77 -22.57
CA GLY A 6 13.71 -5.14 -22.36
C GLY A 6 14.65 -5.60 -23.47
N GLU A 7 15.45 -6.63 -23.20
CA GLU A 7 16.48 -7.14 -24.13
C GLU A 7 15.90 -7.60 -25.48
N ASP A 8 14.64 -8.03 -25.50
CA ASP A 8 13.95 -8.49 -26.71
C ASP A 8 13.12 -7.40 -27.42
N GLY A 9 13.19 -6.14 -26.96
CA GLY A 9 12.54 -4.99 -27.60
C GLY A 9 11.00 -4.95 -27.57
N ASN A 10 10.33 -6.04 -27.19
CA ASN A 10 8.87 -6.13 -27.14
C ASN A 10 8.25 -5.67 -25.82
N ASP A 11 8.97 -5.76 -24.70
CA ASP A 11 8.49 -5.28 -23.40
C ASP A 11 9.22 -3.99 -22.99
N SER A 12 8.45 -2.92 -22.88
CA SER A 12 8.92 -1.64 -22.35
C SER A 12 8.34 -1.39 -20.97
N LYS A 13 9.20 -1.17 -19.97
CA LYS A 13 8.80 -0.93 -18.58
C LYS A 13 9.11 0.51 -18.20
N ILE A 14 8.11 1.22 -17.67
CA ILE A 14 8.34 2.52 -17.04
C ILE A 14 8.95 2.28 -15.66
N SER A 15 10.15 2.80 -15.45
CA SER A 15 10.83 2.76 -14.17
C SER A 15 10.79 4.12 -13.49
N ILE A 16 10.18 4.15 -12.31
CA ILE A 16 10.05 5.37 -11.50
C ILE A 16 11.26 5.45 -10.58
N ASN A 17 12.08 6.48 -10.79
CA ASN A 17 13.30 6.74 -10.03
C ASN A 17 14.23 5.52 -9.86
N PRO A 18 14.65 4.85 -10.97
CA PRO A 18 15.57 3.72 -10.86
C PRO A 18 16.92 4.17 -10.28
N ARG A 19 17.44 3.41 -9.33
CA ARG A 19 18.81 3.59 -8.82
C ARG A 19 19.80 2.80 -9.68
N GLY A 20 20.87 3.44 -10.12
CA GLY A 20 21.95 2.77 -10.86
C GLY A 20 21.64 2.36 -12.31
N ALA A 21 20.46 2.71 -12.84
CA ALA A 21 20.15 2.45 -14.25
C ALA A 21 20.95 3.38 -15.18
N LYS A 22 21.59 2.79 -16.19
CA LYS A 22 22.24 3.55 -17.26
C LYS A 22 21.20 3.99 -18.28
N ILE A 23 21.26 5.26 -18.69
CA ILE A 23 20.35 5.81 -19.70
C ILE A 23 20.89 5.43 -21.09
N SER A 24 20.14 4.60 -21.80
CA SER A 24 20.46 4.22 -23.18
C SER A 24 20.09 5.33 -24.16
N ALA A 25 20.64 5.27 -25.37
CA ALA A 25 20.25 6.19 -26.42
C ALA A 25 18.75 6.03 -26.74
N ASN A 26 18.07 7.15 -27.01
CA ASN A 26 16.63 7.20 -27.29
C ASN A 26 15.73 6.65 -26.16
N THR A 27 16.20 6.65 -24.91
CA THR A 27 15.35 6.41 -23.74
C THR A 27 14.32 7.54 -23.58
N GLN A 28 13.05 7.19 -23.44
CA GLN A 28 12.01 8.17 -23.14
C GLN A 28 12.06 8.58 -21.67
N GLY A 29 12.24 9.87 -21.42
CA GLY A 29 12.20 10.47 -20.08
C GLY A 29 10.84 11.09 -19.78
N PHE A 30 10.38 10.95 -18.55
CA PHE A 30 9.15 11.58 -18.02
C PHE A 30 9.54 12.71 -17.08
N PHE A 31 9.11 13.93 -17.42
CA PHE A 31 9.46 15.17 -16.74
C PHE A 31 8.22 15.88 -16.21
N ILE A 32 8.42 16.66 -15.15
CA ILE A 32 7.47 17.65 -14.63
C ILE A 32 8.11 19.00 -14.91
N ALA A 33 7.47 19.85 -15.71
CA ALA A 33 7.98 21.15 -16.14
C ALA A 33 6.81 22.11 -16.44
N GLN A 34 7.08 23.41 -16.55
CA GLN A 34 6.05 24.42 -16.81
C GLN A 34 5.59 24.40 -18.27
N SER A 35 6.46 23.98 -19.19
CA SER A 35 6.12 23.88 -20.61
C SER A 35 6.94 22.81 -21.35
N ALA A 36 6.47 22.44 -22.54
CA ALA A 36 7.19 21.52 -23.42
C ALA A 36 8.55 22.07 -23.88
N ASP A 37 8.72 23.40 -23.95
CA ASP A 37 9.98 24.01 -24.38
C ASP A 37 11.08 23.89 -23.33
N GLU A 38 10.72 23.89 -22.04
CA GLU A 38 11.66 23.59 -20.97
C GLU A 38 12.16 22.13 -21.06
N VAL A 39 11.24 21.20 -21.33
CA VAL A 39 11.59 19.77 -21.48
C VAL A 39 12.51 19.55 -22.69
N LYS A 40 12.33 20.30 -23.78
CA LYS A 40 13.21 20.21 -24.96
C LYS A 40 14.66 20.56 -24.65
N ARG A 41 14.95 21.34 -23.60
CA ARG A 41 16.33 21.65 -23.18
C ARG A 41 17.12 20.37 -22.87
N ALA A 42 16.47 19.37 -22.25
CA ALA A 42 17.09 18.07 -21.97
C ALA A 42 17.50 17.33 -23.26
N TRP A 43 16.72 17.46 -24.33
CA TRP A 43 17.05 16.87 -25.64
C TRP A 43 18.15 17.63 -26.38
N PHE A 44 18.22 18.95 -26.21
CA PHE A 44 19.25 19.78 -26.84
C PHE A 44 20.56 19.87 -26.06
N TYR A 45 20.59 19.37 -24.83
CA TYR A 45 21.78 19.43 -23.99
C TYR A 45 22.95 18.67 -24.62
N CYS A 46 24.09 19.35 -24.70
CA CYS A 46 25.33 18.78 -25.19
C CYS A 46 26.45 19.28 -24.29
N LYS A 47 27.17 18.37 -23.66
CA LYS A 47 28.24 18.72 -22.71
C LYS A 47 29.25 19.69 -23.33
N ALA A 48 29.81 19.36 -24.50
CA ALA A 48 30.81 20.20 -25.15
C ALA A 48 30.31 21.61 -25.54
N CYS A 49 29.01 21.74 -25.82
CA CYS A 49 28.41 22.98 -26.30
C CYS A 49 27.79 23.80 -25.12
N HIS A 50 27.37 23.17 -24.01
CA HIS A 50 26.54 23.78 -22.94
C HIS A 50 27.02 23.53 -21.49
N GLU A 51 28.22 23.01 -21.26
CA GLU A 51 28.73 22.72 -19.89
C GLU A 51 28.89 23.98 -19.02
N ASP A 52 29.29 25.11 -19.61
CA ASP A 52 29.53 26.37 -18.87
C ASP A 52 28.30 27.32 -18.82
N ILE A 53 27.15 26.89 -19.35
CA ILE A 53 25.94 27.71 -19.38
C ILE A 53 25.28 27.73 -17.99
N LYS A 54 25.18 28.92 -17.38
CA LYS A 54 24.50 29.11 -16.09
C LYS A 54 22.99 29.33 -16.23
N ASP A 55 22.58 30.03 -17.28
CA ASP A 55 21.16 30.29 -17.57
C ASP A 55 20.62 29.20 -18.50
N GLU A 56 19.76 28.34 -17.95
CA GLU A 56 19.15 27.22 -18.67
C GLU A 56 18.35 27.66 -19.90
N THR A 57 17.83 28.90 -19.96
CA THR A 57 17.08 29.41 -21.13
C THR A 57 17.95 29.51 -22.39
N LEU A 58 19.28 29.53 -22.23
CA LEU A 58 20.24 29.59 -23.33
C LEU A 58 20.53 28.22 -23.95
N ILE A 59 20.07 27.12 -23.33
CA ILE A 59 20.23 25.76 -23.86
C ILE A 59 19.32 25.59 -25.08
N LYS A 60 19.91 25.72 -26.27
CA LYS A 60 19.24 25.61 -27.57
C LYS A 60 19.86 24.49 -28.40
N LYS A 61 19.22 24.12 -29.51
CA LYS A 61 19.73 23.08 -30.41
C LYS A 61 21.15 23.46 -30.91
N CYS A 62 22.15 22.70 -30.50
CA CYS A 62 23.53 22.92 -30.92
C CYS A 62 23.80 22.35 -32.33
N LYS A 63 24.89 22.82 -32.96
CA LYS A 63 25.37 22.33 -34.26
C LYS A 63 26.40 21.20 -34.15
N CYS A 64 26.72 20.79 -32.92
CA CYS A 64 27.57 19.65 -32.61
C CYS A 64 27.03 18.42 -33.41
N LYS A 65 27.77 17.89 -34.41
CA LYS A 65 27.37 16.63 -35.10
C LYS A 65 27.24 15.56 -34.01
N ASN A 66 26.13 14.82 -33.96
CA ASN A 66 25.86 13.75 -32.98
C ASN A 66 27.09 12.85 -32.75
N LEU A 67 27.98 13.22 -31.82
CA LEU A 67 29.25 12.52 -31.60
C LEU A 67 29.04 11.14 -30.97
N VAL A 68 27.82 10.89 -30.48
CA VAL A 68 27.42 9.65 -29.82
C VAL A 68 27.01 8.56 -30.82
N ALA A 69 26.65 8.92 -32.07
CA ALA A 69 26.33 7.95 -33.12
C ALA A 69 27.57 7.47 -33.90
N ASN A 70 28.70 8.17 -33.80
CA ASN A 70 29.83 8.00 -34.72
C ASN A 70 31.10 7.37 -34.12
N ARG A 71 31.09 6.95 -32.85
CA ARG A 71 32.21 6.16 -32.29
C ARG A 71 32.13 4.67 -32.65
N ASN A 72 30.97 4.15 -33.05
CA ASN A 72 30.78 2.73 -33.38
C ASN A 72 30.42 2.44 -34.85
N LEU A 73 30.42 3.44 -35.73
CA LEU A 73 30.14 3.25 -37.16
C LEU A 73 31.27 3.81 -38.02
N ARG A 74 32.44 3.17 -37.94
CA ARG A 74 33.58 3.45 -38.83
C ARG A 74 33.68 2.52 -40.03
N ASN A 75 32.59 1.86 -40.42
CA ASN A 75 32.49 1.16 -41.70
C ASN A 75 31.02 1.11 -42.15
N THR A 76 30.62 2.03 -43.05
CA THR A 76 29.63 1.86 -44.15
C THR A 76 29.11 3.23 -44.61
N PRO A 77 29.04 3.52 -45.92
CA PRO A 77 28.60 4.83 -46.41
C PRO A 77 27.07 4.93 -46.61
N THR A 78 26.56 6.10 -46.22
CA THR A 78 25.41 6.85 -46.79
C THR A 78 24.06 6.17 -47.00
N ALA A 79 23.03 6.71 -46.32
CA ALA A 79 21.71 6.93 -46.91
C ALA A 79 21.01 8.12 -46.24
N MET A 80 20.63 9.10 -47.05
CA MET A 80 19.75 10.21 -46.67
C MET A 80 18.34 9.68 -46.44
N VAL A 81 17.66 10.12 -45.38
CA VAL A 81 16.20 10.06 -45.33
C VAL A 81 15.65 11.30 -44.63
N ASN A 82 14.94 12.12 -45.40
CA ASN A 82 14.01 13.13 -44.91
C ASN A 82 12.86 12.40 -44.20
N SER A 83 12.43 12.89 -43.04
CA SER A 83 11.11 12.51 -42.52
C SER A 83 10.36 13.70 -41.95
N THR A 84 9.22 13.90 -42.59
CA THR A 84 8.17 14.88 -42.39
C THR A 84 7.49 14.69 -41.04
N LYS A 85 6.98 15.82 -40.52
CA LYS A 85 6.14 15.94 -39.32
C LYS A 85 5.04 14.87 -39.29
N GLN A 86 4.94 14.12 -38.20
CA GLN A 86 3.67 13.54 -37.75
C GLN A 86 3.52 13.69 -36.24
N VAL A 87 2.43 14.35 -35.85
CA VAL A 87 1.94 14.49 -34.49
C VAL A 87 0.70 13.61 -34.42
N ASN A 88 0.74 12.51 -33.68
CA ASN A 88 -0.46 11.69 -33.47
C ASN A 88 -1.11 12.03 -32.13
N LYS A 89 -2.25 12.72 -32.21
CA LYS A 89 -3.28 12.79 -31.17
C LYS A 89 -4.01 11.44 -31.15
N VAL A 90 -4.06 10.77 -30.00
CA VAL A 90 -4.83 9.54 -29.83
C VAL A 90 -6.23 9.91 -29.31
N LYS A 91 -7.27 9.55 -30.07
CA LYS A 91 -8.66 9.40 -29.60
C LYS A 91 -8.92 7.90 -29.35
N PRO A 92 -9.71 7.50 -28.34
CA PRO A 92 -10.02 6.10 -28.11
C PRO A 92 -11.13 5.65 -29.08
N ASN A 93 -10.95 4.49 -29.72
CA ASN A 93 -12.04 3.79 -30.38
C ASN A 93 -12.15 2.37 -29.83
N VAL A 94 -13.36 2.02 -29.42
CA VAL A 94 -13.77 0.76 -28.82
C VAL A 94 -14.25 -0.15 -29.93
N ASN A 95 -13.73 -1.38 -30.03
CA ASN A 95 -14.38 -2.44 -30.78
C ASN A 95 -14.42 -3.72 -29.94
N ARG A 96 -15.65 -4.14 -29.63
CA ARG A 96 -16.02 -5.43 -29.06
C ARG A 96 -16.24 -6.43 -30.18
N THR A 97 -15.80 -7.67 -30.01
CA THR A 97 -16.49 -8.87 -30.52
C THR A 97 -16.24 -10.07 -29.56
N PRO A 98 -17.23 -10.97 -29.38
CA PRO A 98 -17.16 -12.09 -28.43
C PRO A 98 -16.81 -13.43 -29.11
N ASN A 99 -16.24 -14.38 -28.35
CA ASN A 99 -16.72 -15.78 -28.27
C ASN A 99 -15.79 -16.71 -27.45
N ASP A 100 -16.43 -17.39 -26.49
CA ASP A 100 -16.34 -18.79 -26.05
C ASP A 100 -15.01 -19.57 -26.07
N ILE A 101 -14.59 -20.05 -24.88
CA ILE A 101 -13.72 -21.23 -24.73
C ILE A 101 -14.23 -22.12 -23.58
N ILE A 102 -14.57 -23.35 -23.96
CA ILE A 102 -14.84 -24.53 -23.14
C ILE A 102 -13.51 -25.26 -22.87
N SER A 103 -13.30 -25.70 -21.63
CA SER A 103 -12.14 -26.50 -21.19
C SER A 103 -12.09 -27.91 -21.81
N PRO A 104 -10.91 -28.52 -21.90
CA PRO A 104 -10.81 -29.96 -21.66
C PRO A 104 -9.70 -30.34 -20.67
N ASN A 105 -10.06 -31.35 -19.87
CA ASN A 105 -9.29 -32.03 -18.85
C ASN A 105 -8.87 -33.40 -19.44
N GLN A 106 -7.60 -33.81 -19.38
CA GLN A 106 -7.21 -35.23 -19.47
C GLN A 106 -5.71 -35.49 -19.21
N GLY A 107 -5.45 -36.43 -18.30
CA GLY A 107 -4.37 -37.43 -18.38
C GLY A 107 -3.02 -37.08 -17.76
N TYR A 108 -2.66 -37.71 -16.63
CA TYR A 108 -1.77 -38.88 -16.60
C TYR A 108 -1.37 -39.22 -15.15
N ASN A 109 -1.92 -40.32 -14.64
CA ASN A 109 -1.41 -41.05 -13.47
C ASN A 109 -0.23 -41.91 -13.91
N ASN A 110 0.85 -41.96 -13.12
CA ASN A 110 1.74 -43.11 -13.10
C ASN A 110 2.32 -43.33 -11.69
N ARG A 111 2.10 -44.54 -11.19
CA ARG A 111 2.61 -45.13 -9.95
C ARG A 111 3.19 -46.49 -10.35
N PRO A 112 4.30 -46.93 -9.75
CA PRO A 112 4.51 -48.36 -9.59
C PRO A 112 4.77 -48.74 -8.13
N THR A 113 4.02 -49.73 -7.68
CA THR A 113 4.29 -50.60 -6.54
C THR A 113 5.36 -51.63 -6.90
N GLN A 114 6.22 -52.02 -5.96
CA GLN A 114 6.52 -53.45 -5.72
C GLN A 114 7.15 -53.72 -4.35
N ARG A 115 6.91 -54.96 -3.91
CA ARG A 115 7.04 -55.57 -2.58
C ARG A 115 8.15 -56.61 -2.65
N GLY A 116 8.93 -56.79 -1.58
CA GLY A 116 9.82 -57.95 -1.43
C GLY A 116 10.64 -57.96 -0.13
N THR A 117 10.23 -58.76 0.83
CA THR A 117 11.05 -59.34 1.93
C THR A 117 11.34 -60.80 1.54
N PRO A 118 12.46 -61.44 1.98
CA PRO A 118 12.56 -61.99 3.35
C PRO A 118 13.98 -62.15 3.95
N GLY A 119 14.06 -62.38 5.28
CA GLY A 119 15.00 -63.38 5.84
C GLY A 119 16.02 -62.97 6.93
N ASN A 120 15.64 -63.16 8.20
CA ASN A 120 16.34 -63.76 9.35
C ASN A 120 17.80 -63.45 9.80
N ASN A 121 17.89 -63.18 11.13
CA ASN A 121 18.64 -63.89 12.21
C ASN A 121 19.70 -63.12 13.06
N VAL A 122 19.29 -62.83 14.32
CA VAL A 122 19.83 -63.33 15.62
C VAL A 122 21.16 -62.81 16.24
N ASN A 123 20.97 -62.19 17.43
CA ASN A 123 21.73 -62.19 18.71
C ASN A 123 22.88 -61.23 19.08
N ASN A 124 22.66 -60.63 20.27
CA ASN A 124 23.54 -60.27 21.41
C ASN A 124 24.77 -59.37 21.13
N ASN A 125 25.07 -58.32 21.91
CA ASN A 125 25.11 -58.26 23.37
C ASN A 125 25.17 -56.78 23.84
N GLY A 126 24.78 -56.49 25.08
CA GLY A 126 24.66 -55.13 25.65
C GLY A 126 25.97 -54.43 26.04
N GLY A 127 25.91 -53.09 26.15
CA GLY A 127 26.97 -52.23 26.69
C GLY A 127 26.59 -50.75 26.60
N LEU A 128 26.53 -50.07 27.74
CA LEU A 128 26.10 -48.68 27.96
C LEU A 128 27.14 -47.62 27.53
N THR A 129 26.64 -46.39 27.33
CA THR A 129 27.31 -45.07 27.19
C THR A 129 27.92 -44.79 25.81
N VAL A 130 27.73 -43.65 25.14
CA VAL A 130 27.78 -42.24 25.58
C VAL A 130 26.84 -41.41 24.69
N GLY A 131 26.08 -40.49 25.30
CA GLY A 131 25.23 -39.54 24.58
C GLY A 131 26.05 -38.51 23.81
N ILE A 132 25.75 -38.36 22.52
CA ILE A 132 26.12 -37.21 21.71
C ILE A 132 24.94 -36.92 20.79
N ALA A 133 24.24 -35.84 21.14
CA ALA A 133 23.51 -34.91 20.28
C ALA A 133 23.00 -35.43 18.92
N ASP A 134 21.73 -35.84 18.87
CA ASP A 134 20.95 -35.75 17.63
C ASP A 134 19.50 -35.31 17.90
N ASP A 135 19.33 -34.48 18.93
CA ASP A 135 18.04 -33.94 19.40
C ASP A 135 17.87 -32.44 19.05
N GLN A 136 18.65 -31.93 18.09
CA GLN A 136 18.60 -30.51 17.64
C GLN A 136 18.17 -30.32 16.18
N ALA A 137 17.56 -31.32 15.55
CA ALA A 137 17.04 -31.21 14.18
C ALA A 137 15.51 -31.05 14.11
N LYS A 138 14.81 -30.84 15.24
CA LYS A 138 13.34 -30.72 15.29
C LYS A 138 12.79 -29.41 15.87
N ASP A 139 13.62 -28.38 16.05
CA ASP A 139 13.20 -27.03 16.50
C ASP A 139 13.42 -25.92 15.45
N PHE A 140 13.69 -26.28 14.20
CA PHE A 140 13.59 -25.36 13.04
C PHE A 140 12.47 -25.80 12.09
N ASP A 141 11.43 -26.39 12.67
CA ASP A 141 10.25 -26.83 11.95
C ASP A 141 9.48 -25.59 11.48
N PHE A 142 9.79 -25.17 10.26
CA PHE A 142 8.76 -24.93 9.26
C PHE A 142 7.55 -24.18 9.84
N GLU A 143 7.77 -22.93 10.28
CA GLU A 143 6.76 -21.89 10.04
C GLU A 143 6.59 -21.85 8.53
N LYS A 144 5.77 -22.80 8.05
CA LYS A 144 4.80 -22.69 6.99
C LYS A 144 5.21 -21.54 6.08
N THR A 145 5.69 -21.85 4.89
CA THR A 145 5.73 -20.91 3.77
C THR A 145 4.31 -20.43 3.48
N GLU A 146 3.73 -19.69 4.40
CA GLU A 146 2.53 -18.92 4.23
C GLU A 146 2.89 -17.96 3.13
N MET A 147 2.20 -18.10 1.99
CA MET A 147 2.32 -17.17 0.89
C MET A 147 2.11 -15.77 1.47
N LYS A 148 3.18 -14.98 1.57
CA LYS A 148 3.12 -13.61 2.09
C LYS A 148 2.65 -12.63 1.02
N TYR A 149 2.76 -13.03 -0.24
CA TYR A 149 2.47 -12.23 -1.42
C TYR A 149 1.57 -12.96 -2.41
N ASP A 150 0.96 -12.20 -3.29
CA ASP A 150 0.18 -12.73 -4.40
C ASP A 150 1.10 -13.42 -5.45
N SER A 151 0.52 -14.06 -6.45
CA SER A 151 1.29 -14.79 -7.48
C SER A 151 2.23 -13.89 -8.30
N THR A 152 1.96 -12.58 -8.35
CA THR A 152 2.83 -11.61 -9.05
C THR A 152 3.98 -11.10 -8.16
N GLY A 153 3.90 -11.30 -6.84
CA GLY A 153 4.85 -10.75 -5.87
C GLY A 153 4.73 -9.23 -5.68
N MET A 154 3.69 -8.60 -6.20
CA MET A 154 3.50 -7.14 -6.17
C MET A 154 2.75 -6.66 -4.94
N PHE A 155 1.95 -7.53 -4.32
CA PHE A 155 1.10 -7.17 -3.19
C PHE A 155 1.15 -8.23 -2.09
N HIS A 156 0.96 -7.80 -0.84
CA HIS A 156 0.75 -8.70 0.28
C HIS A 156 -0.57 -9.43 0.11
N TRP A 157 -0.55 -10.72 0.44
CA TRP A 157 -1.68 -11.60 0.31
C TRP A 157 -1.97 -12.28 1.65
N SER A 158 -3.25 -12.55 1.90
CA SER A 158 -3.70 -13.39 2.99
C SER A 158 -4.69 -14.44 2.47
N PRO A 159 -4.82 -15.57 3.20
CA PRO A 159 -5.96 -16.47 3.01
C PRO A 159 -7.28 -15.69 3.05
N ALA A 160 -8.29 -16.21 2.35
CA ALA A 160 -9.61 -15.59 2.34
C ALA A 160 -10.17 -15.60 3.76
N ARG A 161 -10.47 -14.41 4.28
CA ARG A 161 -11.11 -14.23 5.59
C ARG A 161 -12.60 -14.01 5.42
N ASN A 162 -13.40 -14.55 6.34
CA ASN A 162 -14.82 -14.28 6.36
C ASN A 162 -15.06 -12.84 6.83
N LEU A 163 -16.13 -12.21 6.33
CA LEU A 163 -16.47 -10.86 6.73
C LEU A 163 -16.76 -10.77 8.22
N GLU A 164 -17.49 -11.75 8.76
CA GLU A 164 -17.93 -11.76 10.17
C GLU A 164 -16.74 -11.71 11.15
N ASP A 165 -15.62 -12.37 10.81
CA ASP A 165 -14.39 -12.35 11.62
C ASP A 165 -13.68 -10.99 11.61
N CYS A 166 -13.99 -10.15 10.63
CA CYS A 166 -13.40 -8.83 10.46
C CYS A 166 -14.32 -7.70 10.95
N ILE A 167 -15.58 -8.00 11.30
CA ILE A 167 -16.51 -7.03 11.86
C ILE A 167 -16.14 -6.81 13.34
N LEU A 168 -16.04 -5.54 13.71
CA LEU A 168 -15.83 -5.09 15.08
C LEU A 168 -17.09 -4.38 15.56
N ASP A 169 -17.48 -4.69 16.79
CA ASP A 169 -18.41 -3.86 17.54
C ASP A 169 -17.70 -2.60 18.04
N ARG A 170 -18.48 -1.57 18.41
CA ARG A 170 -17.94 -0.31 18.97
C ARG A 170 -17.00 -0.55 20.15
N ASN A 171 -17.36 -1.45 21.07
CA ASN A 171 -16.54 -1.74 22.25
C ASN A 171 -15.25 -2.48 21.87
N GLN A 172 -15.33 -3.43 20.93
CA GLN A 172 -14.16 -4.15 20.41
C GLN A 172 -13.20 -3.20 19.69
N ALA A 173 -13.74 -2.27 18.88
CA ALA A 173 -12.96 -1.23 18.23
C ALA A 173 -12.25 -0.33 19.26
N ALA A 174 -12.95 0.10 20.31
CA ALA A 174 -12.38 0.93 21.37
C ALA A 174 -11.29 0.22 22.20
N MET A 175 -11.42 -1.09 22.41
CA MET A 175 -10.39 -1.92 23.04
C MET A 175 -9.20 -2.20 22.11
N THR A 176 -9.41 -2.12 20.80
CA THR A 176 -8.35 -2.31 19.81
C THR A 176 -7.47 -1.07 19.78
N VAL A 177 -6.19 -1.24 20.09
CA VAL A 177 -5.21 -0.16 20.01
C VAL A 177 -4.91 0.15 18.54
N LEU A 178 -5.60 1.16 18.01
CA LEU A 178 -5.41 1.67 16.65
C LEU A 178 -4.63 2.99 16.67
N ASN A 179 -3.47 3.01 16.00
CA ASN A 179 -2.60 4.18 15.84
C ASN A 179 -1.87 4.07 14.50
N GLY A 180 -1.70 5.17 13.77
CA GLY A 180 -1.05 5.18 12.46
C GLY A 180 -1.80 4.33 11.43
N HIS A 181 -3.13 4.39 11.48
CA HIS A 181 -4.04 3.59 10.65
C HIS A 181 -4.81 4.46 9.67
N VAL A 182 -5.52 3.84 8.72
CA VAL A 182 -6.38 4.54 7.76
C VAL A 182 -7.84 4.25 8.11
N VAL A 183 -8.63 5.30 8.31
CA VAL A 183 -10.08 5.21 8.50
C VAL A 183 -10.75 5.47 7.16
N VAL A 184 -11.66 4.59 6.75
CA VAL A 184 -12.47 4.77 5.53
C VAL A 184 -13.92 4.94 5.96
N CYS A 185 -14.39 6.18 5.90
CA CYS A 185 -15.77 6.57 6.15
C CYS A 185 -16.60 6.33 4.88
N LEU A 186 -17.45 5.30 4.90
CA LEU A 186 -18.19 4.86 3.73
C LEU A 186 -19.69 5.21 3.86
N PHE A 187 -20.16 6.08 2.97
CA PHE A 187 -21.57 6.41 2.82
C PHE A 187 -22.17 5.61 1.67
N ALA A 188 -22.93 4.57 1.99
CA ALA A 188 -23.54 3.72 0.99
C ALA A 188 -24.83 3.08 1.52
N ASP A 189 -25.80 2.93 0.64
CA ASP A 189 -27.01 2.15 0.90
C ASP A 189 -26.83 0.70 0.39
N PRO A 190 -27.59 -0.28 0.91
CA PRO A 190 -27.44 -1.69 0.52
C PRO A 190 -27.60 -1.97 -0.98
N ASP A 191 -28.26 -1.08 -1.72
CA ASP A 191 -28.50 -1.12 -3.17
C ASP A 191 -27.59 -0.18 -3.99
N SER A 192 -26.77 0.64 -3.32
CA SER A 192 -25.85 1.57 -3.99
C SER A 192 -24.86 0.85 -4.92
N PRO A 193 -24.39 1.50 -6.01
CA PRO A 193 -23.36 0.93 -6.89
C PRO A 193 -22.04 0.67 -6.15
N LEU A 194 -21.27 -0.31 -6.63
CA LEU A 194 -19.97 -0.65 -6.05
C LEU A 194 -18.92 0.40 -6.42
N ILE A 195 -18.21 0.92 -5.42
CA ILE A 195 -17.08 1.84 -5.62
C ILE A 195 -15.84 1.06 -6.06
N GLY A 196 -15.67 -0.15 -5.53
CA GLY A 196 -14.46 -0.95 -5.73
C GLY A 196 -13.36 -0.57 -4.75
N LEU A 197 -13.64 -0.72 -3.45
CA LEU A 197 -12.74 -0.51 -2.31
C LEU A 197 -11.39 -1.21 -2.45
N ARG A 198 -11.33 -2.31 -3.22
CA ARG A 198 -10.06 -2.98 -3.56
C ARG A 198 -9.07 -2.02 -4.21
N ASN A 199 -9.52 -1.09 -5.05
CA ASN A 199 -8.64 -0.14 -5.74
C ASN A 199 -8.02 0.88 -4.76
N LEU A 200 -8.67 1.14 -3.62
CA LEU A 200 -8.12 1.95 -2.54
C LEU A 200 -7.14 1.14 -1.68
N VAL A 201 -7.53 -0.07 -1.27
CA VAL A 201 -6.76 -0.85 -0.29
C VAL A 201 -5.54 -1.54 -0.93
N MET A 202 -5.64 -1.97 -2.19
CA MET A 202 -4.57 -2.70 -2.87
C MET A 202 -3.23 -1.94 -2.94
N PRO A 203 -3.18 -0.65 -3.34
CA PRO A 203 -1.94 0.12 -3.29
C PRO A 203 -1.33 0.23 -1.89
N LEU A 204 -2.17 0.27 -0.83
CA LEU A 204 -1.73 0.28 0.57
C LEU A 204 -1.19 -1.08 1.06
N ARG A 205 -1.16 -2.08 0.19
CA ARG A 205 -0.66 -3.44 0.45
C ARG A 205 0.48 -3.84 -0.50
N ALA A 206 1.07 -2.88 -1.21
CA ALA A 206 2.19 -3.15 -2.10
C ALA A 206 3.37 -3.82 -1.36
N SER A 207 4.12 -4.68 -2.08
CA SER A 207 5.22 -5.48 -1.53
C SER A 207 6.49 -4.68 -1.22
N ASN A 208 6.51 -3.39 -1.57
CA ASN A 208 7.59 -2.47 -1.21
C ASN A 208 7.57 -2.02 0.26
N PHE A 209 6.51 -2.33 1.01
CA PHE A 209 6.43 -2.14 2.46
C PHE A 209 6.67 -3.47 3.17
N HIS A 210 7.21 -3.45 4.38
CA HIS A 210 7.22 -4.65 5.21
C HIS A 210 5.85 -4.85 5.88
N TYR A 211 5.52 -6.10 6.22
CA TYR A 211 4.22 -6.42 6.82
C TYR A 211 3.89 -5.58 8.05
N HIS A 212 4.87 -5.29 8.92
CA HIS A 212 4.69 -4.47 10.12
C HIS A 212 4.44 -2.98 9.80
N GLU A 213 4.95 -2.47 8.67
CA GLU A 213 4.75 -1.09 8.19
C GLU A 213 3.38 -0.89 7.53
N LEU A 214 2.69 -1.97 7.16
CA LEU A 214 1.35 -1.89 6.58
C LEU A 214 0.37 -1.27 7.58
N LYS A 215 -0.23 -0.15 7.16
CA LYS A 215 -1.29 0.52 7.91
C LYS A 215 -2.55 -0.34 7.96
N HIS A 216 -3.12 -0.47 9.15
CA HIS A 216 -4.42 -1.11 9.32
C HIS A 216 -5.50 -0.24 8.65
N VAL A 217 -6.42 -0.86 7.92
CA VAL A 217 -7.54 -0.14 7.29
C VAL A 217 -8.81 -0.49 8.04
N VAL A 218 -9.48 0.51 8.60
CA VAL A 218 -10.75 0.37 9.32
C VAL A 218 -11.84 1.02 8.49
N ILE A 219 -12.78 0.21 7.98
CA ILE A 219 -13.91 0.68 7.18
C ILE A 219 -15.09 0.90 8.13
N VAL A 220 -15.61 2.12 8.19
CA VAL A 220 -16.80 2.49 8.98
C VAL A 220 -17.95 2.69 8.00
N GLY A 221 -19.01 1.88 8.11
CA GLY A 221 -20.18 1.99 7.25
C GLY A 221 -21.14 0.81 7.34
N ALA A 222 -22.11 0.78 6.43
CA ALA A 222 -23.11 -0.27 6.37
C ALA A 222 -22.51 -1.62 5.96
N VAL A 223 -22.64 -2.62 6.84
CA VAL A 223 -22.11 -3.98 6.62
C VAL A 223 -22.71 -4.62 5.37
N ASP A 224 -24.00 -4.38 5.08
CA ASP A 224 -24.67 -4.96 3.91
C ASP A 224 -24.05 -4.53 2.58
N TYR A 225 -23.62 -3.27 2.48
CA TYR A 225 -22.87 -2.79 1.32
C TYR A 225 -21.49 -3.46 1.25
N ILE A 226 -20.76 -3.45 2.37
CA ILE A 226 -19.39 -4.00 2.45
C ILE A 226 -19.39 -5.50 2.13
N ARG A 227 -20.45 -6.24 2.50
CA ARG A 227 -20.64 -7.65 2.18
C ARG A 227 -20.61 -7.93 0.67
N ARG A 228 -21.15 -7.02 -0.14
CA ARG A 228 -21.09 -7.13 -1.61
C ARG A 228 -19.69 -6.89 -2.16
N GLU A 229 -18.90 -6.04 -1.52
CA GLU A 229 -17.51 -5.74 -1.91
C GLU A 229 -16.47 -6.70 -1.31
N TRP A 230 -16.81 -7.43 -0.25
CA TRP A 230 -15.87 -8.20 0.56
C TRP A 230 -15.11 -9.26 -0.24
N LYS A 231 -15.74 -9.86 -1.25
CA LYS A 231 -15.09 -10.84 -2.14
C LYS A 231 -13.82 -10.29 -2.79
N MET A 232 -13.75 -8.98 -3.00
CA MET A 232 -12.59 -8.28 -3.59
C MET A 232 -11.54 -7.87 -2.54
N LEU A 233 -11.86 -7.93 -1.25
CA LEU A 233 -11.02 -7.51 -0.12
C LEU A 233 -10.51 -8.67 0.74
N GLN A 234 -11.19 -9.82 0.74
CA GLN A 234 -10.96 -10.95 1.67
C GLN A 234 -9.52 -11.49 1.69
N ASN A 235 -8.75 -11.27 0.62
CA ASN A 235 -7.36 -11.72 0.47
C ASN A 235 -6.32 -10.66 0.82
N LEU A 236 -6.75 -9.50 1.35
CA LEU A 236 -5.86 -8.43 1.77
C LEU A 236 -5.75 -8.42 3.31
N PRO A 237 -4.53 -8.32 3.88
CA PRO A 237 -4.34 -8.35 5.32
C PRO A 237 -4.72 -7.03 5.99
N LYS A 238 -4.86 -7.05 7.33
CA LYS A 238 -5.06 -5.85 8.18
C LYS A 238 -6.24 -4.96 7.77
N ILE A 239 -7.39 -5.58 7.47
CA ILE A 239 -8.65 -4.89 7.23
C ILE A 239 -9.61 -5.28 8.35
N SER A 240 -10.29 -4.28 8.92
CA SER A 240 -11.41 -4.45 9.86
C SER A 240 -12.58 -3.57 9.43
N VAL A 241 -13.78 -3.95 9.84
CA VAL A 241 -15.03 -3.26 9.50
C VAL A 241 -15.75 -2.91 10.80
N LEU A 242 -16.04 -1.63 11.02
CA LEU A 242 -16.92 -1.22 12.12
C LEU A 242 -18.34 -1.09 11.56
N ASN A 243 -19.27 -1.88 12.10
CA ASN A 243 -20.69 -1.74 11.79
C ASN A 243 -21.23 -0.48 12.49
N GLY A 244 -21.28 0.63 11.77
CA GLY A 244 -21.62 1.93 12.32
C GLY A 244 -21.80 2.99 11.26
N SER A 245 -22.03 4.23 11.71
CA SER A 245 -22.21 5.36 10.81
C SER A 245 -21.02 6.31 10.90
N PRO A 246 -20.45 6.77 9.78
CA PRO A 246 -19.41 7.81 9.82
C PRO A 246 -19.89 9.16 10.38
N LEU A 247 -21.20 9.39 10.51
CA LEU A 247 -21.74 10.59 11.19
C LEU A 247 -21.79 10.43 12.71
N SER A 248 -21.70 9.20 13.21
CA SER A 248 -21.69 8.92 14.64
C SER A 248 -20.34 9.26 15.25
N ARG A 249 -20.30 10.31 16.07
CA ARG A 249 -19.08 10.68 16.82
C ARG A 249 -18.61 9.56 17.75
N ALA A 250 -19.53 8.74 18.26
CA ALA A 250 -19.18 7.60 19.11
C ALA A 250 -18.39 6.54 18.33
N ASP A 251 -18.79 6.26 17.09
CA ASP A 251 -18.10 5.29 16.22
C ASP A 251 -16.72 5.82 15.80
N LEU A 252 -16.64 7.11 15.44
CA LEU A 252 -15.38 7.78 15.11
C LEU A 252 -14.39 7.85 16.29
N ARG A 253 -14.89 8.02 17.52
CA ARG A 253 -14.05 7.94 18.74
C ARG A 253 -13.61 6.52 19.02
N ALA A 254 -14.48 5.52 18.82
CA ALA A 254 -14.14 4.12 19.04
C ALA A 254 -13.02 3.63 18.12
N VAL A 255 -12.92 4.14 16.89
CA VAL A 255 -11.79 3.84 15.99
C VAL A 255 -10.56 4.69 16.23
N ASN A 256 -10.57 5.61 17.21
CA ASN A 256 -9.49 6.57 17.46
C ASN A 256 -9.13 7.39 16.21
N VAL A 257 -10.12 8.02 15.57
CA VAL A 257 -9.90 8.83 14.35
C VAL A 257 -8.86 9.94 14.52
N ASN A 258 -8.64 10.42 15.74
CA ASN A 258 -7.58 11.38 16.06
C ASN A 258 -6.15 10.83 15.94
N LEU A 259 -5.98 9.51 15.94
CA LEU A 259 -4.71 8.80 15.79
C LEU A 259 -4.55 8.16 14.40
N CYS A 260 -5.45 8.46 13.46
CA CYS A 260 -5.32 7.98 12.09
C CYS A 260 -4.34 8.85 11.30
N ASP A 261 -3.62 8.23 10.37
CA ASP A 261 -2.74 8.95 9.44
C ASP A 261 -3.54 9.60 8.31
N MET A 262 -4.73 9.06 8.03
CA MET A 262 -5.65 9.56 7.01
C MET A 262 -7.06 9.04 7.26
N CYS A 263 -8.03 9.95 7.15
CA CYS A 263 -9.45 9.64 7.10
C CYS A 263 -9.97 9.88 5.67
N VAL A 264 -10.33 8.80 4.97
CA VAL A 264 -10.87 8.83 3.61
C VAL A 264 -12.39 8.84 3.68
N ILE A 265 -13.06 9.84 3.07
CA ILE A 265 -14.52 9.87 3.01
C ILE A 265 -14.99 9.51 1.60
N LEU A 266 -15.78 8.44 1.48
CA LEU A 266 -16.32 7.96 0.21
C LEU A 266 -17.84 7.94 0.25
N SER A 267 -18.47 8.36 -0.85
CA SER A 267 -19.91 8.21 -1.07
C SER A 267 -20.17 7.31 -2.27
N ALA A 268 -20.92 6.24 -2.07
CA ALA A 268 -21.42 5.35 -3.13
C ALA A 268 -22.82 5.74 -3.59
N LYS A 269 -23.46 6.69 -2.90
CA LYS A 269 -24.84 7.08 -3.19
C LYS A 269 -24.90 7.80 -4.53
N VAL A 270 -25.83 7.36 -5.38
CA VAL A 270 -26.10 8.05 -6.65
C VAL A 270 -26.89 9.33 -6.31
N PRO A 271 -26.38 10.52 -6.65
CA PRO A 271 -27.11 11.75 -6.39
C PRO A 271 -28.41 11.78 -7.19
N SER A 272 -29.48 12.27 -6.57
CA SER A 272 -30.74 12.54 -7.27
C SER A 272 -30.52 13.63 -8.32
N ASN A 273 -31.10 13.48 -9.51
CA ASN A 273 -31.02 14.47 -10.58
C ASN A 273 -31.71 15.80 -10.23
N ASP A 274 -32.58 15.81 -9.21
CA ASP A 274 -33.40 16.96 -8.86
C ASP A 274 -32.59 18.13 -8.29
N ASP A 275 -31.49 17.84 -7.57
CA ASP A 275 -30.59 18.85 -7.02
C ASP A 275 -29.13 18.35 -6.99
N PRO A 276 -28.31 18.71 -7.99
CA PRO A 276 -26.90 18.31 -8.02
C PRO A 276 -26.08 18.94 -6.90
N THR A 277 -26.55 20.01 -6.24
CA THR A 277 -25.81 20.65 -5.14
C THR A 277 -25.78 19.81 -3.87
N LEU A 278 -26.73 18.88 -3.73
CA LEU A 278 -26.83 17.98 -2.58
C LEU A 278 -26.07 16.66 -2.76
N ALA A 279 -25.37 16.47 -3.89
CA ALA A 279 -24.68 15.23 -4.21
C ALA A 279 -23.64 14.83 -3.14
N ASP A 280 -22.89 15.81 -2.63
CA ASP A 280 -21.78 15.60 -1.69
C ASP A 280 -22.18 15.89 -0.23
N LYS A 281 -23.49 16.03 0.08
CA LYS A 281 -23.95 16.48 1.40
C LYS A 281 -23.39 15.62 2.55
N GLU A 282 -23.37 14.30 2.39
CA GLU A 282 -22.92 13.37 3.42
C GLU A 282 -21.41 13.50 3.66
N ALA A 283 -20.64 13.65 2.58
CA ALA A 283 -19.19 13.82 2.68
C ALA A 283 -18.82 15.15 3.36
N ILE A 284 -19.51 16.24 2.99
CA ILE A 284 -19.33 17.56 3.63
C ILE A 284 -19.71 17.49 5.10
N LEU A 285 -20.87 16.91 5.44
CA LEU A 285 -21.33 16.79 6.82
C LEU A 285 -20.37 15.95 7.66
N ALA A 286 -19.86 14.84 7.13
CA ALA A 286 -18.86 14.02 7.81
C ALA A 286 -17.56 14.78 8.06
N SER A 287 -17.08 15.52 7.05
CA SER A 287 -15.87 16.33 7.19
C SER A 287 -16.02 17.41 8.27
N LEU A 288 -17.12 18.16 8.23
CA LEU A 288 -17.42 19.18 9.25
C LEU A 288 -17.59 18.55 10.63
N ASN A 289 -18.23 17.39 10.70
CA ASN A 289 -18.43 16.68 11.96
C ASN A 289 -17.10 16.27 12.58
N ILE A 290 -16.19 15.64 11.81
CA ILE A 290 -14.86 15.27 12.26
C ILE A 290 -14.10 16.52 12.71
N LYS A 291 -14.09 17.59 11.89
CA LYS A 291 -13.39 18.83 12.23
C LYS A 291 -13.88 19.47 13.53
N ALA A 292 -15.17 19.35 13.83
CA ALA A 292 -15.79 19.86 15.05
C ALA A 292 -15.59 18.96 16.28
N MET A 293 -14.96 17.79 16.14
CA MET A 293 -14.63 16.94 17.29
C MET A 293 -13.44 17.49 18.05
N THR A 294 -13.50 17.34 19.37
CA THR A 294 -12.38 17.50 20.30
C THR A 294 -12.05 16.15 20.94
N PHE A 295 -10.76 15.95 21.18
CA PHE A 295 -10.21 14.76 21.79
C PHE A 295 -9.44 15.18 23.03
N ASP A 296 -9.81 14.62 24.17
CA ASP A 296 -9.10 14.87 25.43
C ASP A 296 -7.89 13.94 25.51
N ASP A 297 -6.71 14.49 25.78
CA ASP A 297 -5.44 13.74 25.92
C ASP A 297 -5.39 12.89 27.21
N THR A 298 -6.47 12.81 27.97
CA THR A 298 -6.56 12.14 29.29
C THR A 298 -6.68 10.62 29.23
N ILE A 299 -6.78 10.00 28.04
CA ILE A 299 -6.74 8.54 27.88
C ILE A 299 -5.29 8.05 28.02
N GLY A 300 -4.78 8.06 29.25
CA GLY A 300 -3.41 7.63 29.57
C GLY A 300 -2.98 7.79 31.03
N VAL A 301 -3.74 8.52 31.85
CA VAL A 301 -3.52 8.57 33.30
C VAL A 301 -4.72 7.92 33.96
N LEU A 302 -4.58 6.65 34.35
CA LEU A 302 -5.47 6.04 35.33
C LEU A 302 -5.28 6.83 36.63
N SER A 303 -6.15 7.80 36.88
CA SER A 303 -6.32 8.40 38.19
C SER A 303 -6.84 7.31 39.12
N GLN A 304 -5.92 6.77 39.91
CA GLN A 304 -6.23 5.93 41.06
C GLN A 304 -6.76 6.85 42.16
N ASP A 305 -8.05 7.21 42.06
CA ASP A 305 -8.77 7.84 43.17
C ASP A 305 -9.44 6.74 44.00
N ASP A 306 -8.82 6.41 45.13
CA ASP A 306 -9.51 5.76 46.24
C ASP A 306 -9.32 6.59 47.51
N SER A 307 -10.46 6.89 48.15
CA SER A 307 -10.66 7.31 49.55
C SER A 307 -10.12 8.68 50.03
N GLY A 308 -11.02 9.42 50.69
CA GLY A 308 -10.82 10.80 51.14
C GLY A 308 -10.01 10.98 52.44
N VAL A 309 -9.86 12.29 52.76
CA VAL A 309 -9.63 12.94 54.07
C VAL A 309 -8.18 13.38 54.38
N VAL A 310 -8.04 14.72 54.56
CA VAL A 310 -7.00 15.59 55.20
C VAL A 310 -5.54 15.50 54.70
N SER A 311 -4.70 16.53 54.64
CA SER A 311 -4.69 17.90 55.18
C SER A 311 -3.64 18.73 54.43
N ALA A 312 -3.77 20.06 54.46
CA ALA A 312 -2.76 21.00 53.99
C ALA A 312 -1.43 20.87 54.76
N ARG A 313 -0.29 21.00 54.06
CA ARG A 313 0.95 21.58 54.59
C ARG A 313 1.94 21.97 53.50
N THR A 314 2.32 23.25 53.55
CA THR A 314 3.44 23.92 52.89
C THR A 314 4.77 23.31 53.34
N GLU A 315 5.72 23.10 52.41
CA GLU A 315 7.10 23.62 52.44
C GLU A 315 8.02 22.92 51.42
N HIS A 316 9.01 23.70 50.98
CA HIS A 316 10.11 23.37 50.08
C HIS A 316 10.84 22.06 50.41
N GLU A 317 11.24 21.30 49.39
CA GLU A 317 12.67 21.00 49.18
C GLU A 317 12.98 20.37 47.82
N ASN A 318 14.20 20.66 47.39
CA ASN A 318 14.84 20.37 46.13
C ASN A 318 15.56 19.01 46.24
N LEU A 319 15.20 18.00 45.45
CA LEU A 319 16.05 16.82 45.29
C LEU A 319 15.95 16.21 43.88
N GLN A 320 17.12 16.17 43.24
CA GLN A 320 17.38 15.46 41.99
C GLN A 320 17.30 13.95 42.23
N THR A 321 16.47 13.25 41.46
CA THR A 321 16.49 11.78 41.39
C THR A 321 16.52 11.34 39.94
N ILE A 322 17.66 10.78 39.55
CA ILE A 322 17.88 9.97 38.36
C ILE A 322 17.11 8.66 38.56
N GLY A 323 16.15 8.35 37.71
CA GLY A 323 15.42 7.08 37.75
C GLY A 323 14.37 7.01 36.65
N GLY A 324 14.50 6.04 35.74
CA GLY A 324 13.67 5.88 34.56
C GLY A 324 12.17 5.86 34.87
N GLY A 325 11.48 6.91 34.43
CA GLY A 325 10.03 6.90 34.31
C GLY A 325 9.59 5.91 33.22
N PRO A 326 8.34 5.41 33.28
CA PRO A 326 7.81 4.55 32.23
C PRO A 326 7.92 5.29 30.89
N ILE A 327 8.26 4.56 29.83
CA ILE A 327 8.24 5.10 28.48
C ILE A 327 6.81 5.58 28.21
N VAL A 328 6.58 6.88 28.36
CA VAL A 328 5.36 7.54 27.90
C VAL A 328 5.41 7.39 26.38
N LEU A 329 4.62 6.44 25.87
CA LEU A 329 4.36 6.35 24.45
C LEU A 329 3.63 7.65 24.10
N GLN A 330 4.37 8.66 23.67
CA GLN A 330 3.86 9.98 23.36
C GLN A 330 3.00 9.84 22.09
N ARG A 331 1.76 9.36 22.25
CA ARG A 331 0.74 9.31 21.22
C ARG A 331 0.40 10.75 20.86
N ARG A 332 1.15 11.33 19.93
CA ARG A 332 0.81 12.61 19.33
C ARG A 332 -0.35 12.41 18.36
N GLY A 333 -1.53 12.22 18.93
CA GLY A 333 -2.79 12.36 18.22
C GLY A 333 -3.13 13.81 17.96
N SER A 334 -4.08 14.05 17.07
CA SER A 334 -4.64 15.39 16.97
C SER A 334 -5.62 15.65 18.12
N VAL A 335 -5.35 16.68 18.92
CA VAL A 335 -6.25 17.18 19.97
C VAL A 335 -7.58 17.69 19.38
N TYR A 336 -7.50 18.25 18.17
CA TYR A 336 -8.64 18.81 17.46
C TYR A 336 -8.90 18.07 16.16
N GLY A 337 -10.15 17.72 15.88
CA GLY A 337 -10.52 17.09 14.62
C GLY A 337 -10.14 17.90 13.39
N ALA A 338 -9.97 19.22 13.53
CA ALA A 338 -9.50 20.11 12.48
C ALA A 338 -8.12 19.72 11.88
N ASN A 339 -7.25 19.05 12.64
CA ASN A 339 -5.95 18.59 12.13
C ASN A 339 -5.93 17.11 11.74
N VAL A 340 -7.08 16.41 11.77
CA VAL A 340 -7.15 15.06 11.20
C VAL A 340 -6.93 15.18 9.69
N PRO A 341 -5.97 14.45 9.10
CA PRO A 341 -5.77 14.45 7.65
C PRO A 341 -6.97 13.79 6.95
N MET A 342 -7.51 14.45 5.92
CA MET A 342 -8.72 13.99 5.23
C MET A 342 -8.58 14.09 3.72
N ILE A 343 -9.20 13.14 3.00
CA ILE A 343 -9.34 13.16 1.54
C ILE A 343 -10.75 12.77 1.11
#